data_AF-A0A841PZ84-F1
#
_entry.id   AF-A0A841PZ84-F1
#
_cell.length_a   1.000
_cell.length_b   1.000
_cell.length_c   1.000
_cell.angle_alpha   90.00
_cell.angle_beta   90.00
_cell.angle_gamma   90.00
#
_symmetry.space_group_name_H-M   'P 1'
#
loop_
_entity.id
_entity.type
_entity.pdbx_description
1 polymer ?
#
loop_
_entity_poly.entity_id
_entity_poly.type
_entity_poly.pdbx_seq_one_letter_code
_entity_poly.pdbx_strand_id
1 'polypeptide(L)' 'MNFKVVYEGEEDLEQVRSKMVDAANEYGMQHPLVMYYSRQIDKMHTAQLKSSCG' A
#
# COMPACT_ATOMS: atom_id res chain seq x y z
N MET A 1 -4.97 0.51 20.05
CA MET A 1 -5.93 0.08 19.03
C MET A 1 -5.40 -1.19 18.38
N ASN A 2 -6.20 -2.27 18.30
CA ASN A 2 -5.83 -3.49 17.58
C ASN A 2 -6.38 -3.40 16.15
N PHE A 3 -5.51 -3.14 15.17
CA PHE A 3 -5.86 -3.35 13.77
C PHE A 3 -5.35 -4.75 13.37
N LYS A 4 -6.26 -5.73 13.40
CA LYS A 4 -6.01 -7.05 12.82
C LYS A 4 -6.62 -7.04 11.43
N VAL A 5 -5.78 -6.84 10.41
CA VAL A 5 -6.17 -6.98 9.00
C VAL A 5 -5.53 -8.27 8.51
N VAL A 6 -6.34 -9.30 8.30
CA VAL A 6 -5.92 -10.59 7.77
C VAL A 6 -6.83 -10.88 6.60
N TYR A 7 -6.30 -10.91 5.37
CA TYR A 7 -6.96 -11.50 4.21
C TYR A 7 -5.92 -12.09 3.24
N GLU A 8 -5.89 -13.43 3.15
CA GLU A 8 -5.24 -14.23 2.10
C GLU A 8 -5.98 -14.02 0.77
N GLY A 9 -5.25 -13.71 -0.31
CA GLY A 9 -5.79 -13.55 -1.68
C GLY A 9 -5.66 -12.17 -2.33
N GLU A 10 -5.62 -11.07 -1.58
CA GLU A 10 -5.37 -9.68 -2.06
C GLU A 10 -3.98 -9.17 -1.61
N GLU A 11 -3.06 -10.12 -1.49
CA GLU A 11 -1.93 -10.03 -0.57
C GLU A 11 -0.91 -8.95 -0.94
N ASP A 12 -0.69 -8.61 -2.21
CA ASP A 12 0.35 -7.63 -2.55
C ASP A 12 -0.03 -6.20 -2.15
N LEU A 13 -1.26 -5.76 -2.44
CA LEU A 13 -1.65 -4.35 -2.23
C LEU A 13 -1.84 -4.06 -0.74
N GLU A 14 -2.51 -4.95 -0.03
CA GLU A 14 -2.77 -4.80 1.40
C GLU A 14 -1.47 -4.91 2.22
N GLN A 15 -0.52 -5.77 1.81
CA GLN A 15 0.82 -5.80 2.41
C GLN A 15 1.59 -4.50 2.20
N VAL A 16 1.56 -3.94 0.98
CA VAL A 16 2.22 -2.65 0.71
C VAL A 16 1.57 -1.52 1.51
N ARG A 17 0.23 -1.57 1.70
CA ARG A 17 -0.49 -0.64 2.59
C ARG A 17 -0.06 -0.78 4.04
N SER A 18 0.03 -2.00 4.56
CA SER A 18 0.51 -2.24 5.93
C SER A 18 1.91 -1.68 6.13
N LYS A 19 2.84 -1.97 5.20
CA LYS A 19 4.21 -1.44 5.24
C LYS A 19 4.27 0.08 5.16
N MET A 20 3.36 0.72 4.42
CA MET A 20 3.25 2.18 4.36
C MET A 20 2.80 2.78 5.70
N VAL A 21 1.79 2.17 6.32
CA VAL A 21 1.26 2.61 7.63
C VAL A 21 2.30 2.41 8.72
N ASP A 22 3.00 1.28 8.74
CA ASP A 22 4.08 1.01 9.70
C ASP A 22 5.21 2.04 9.53
N ALA A 23 5.65 2.29 8.30
CA ALA A 23 6.67 3.31 8.02
C ALA A 23 6.23 4.73 8.40
N ALA A 24 4.95 5.06 8.24
CA ALA A 24 4.41 6.36 8.62
C ALA A 24 4.32 6.52 10.14
N ASN A 25 3.97 5.44 10.85
CA ASN A 25 3.96 5.42 12.32
C ASN A 25 5.37 5.50 12.91
N GLU A 26 6.35 4.85 12.28
CA GLU A 26 7.73 4.79 12.80
C GLU A 26 8.56 6.03 12.43
N TYR A 27 8.45 6.51 11.19
CA TYR A 27 9.31 7.58 10.67
C TYR A 27 8.57 8.88 10.31
N GLY A 28 7.24 8.87 10.34
CA GLY A 28 6.40 9.99 9.94
C GLY A 28 6.04 10.01 8.44
N MET A 29 4.98 10.75 8.11
CA MET A 29 4.39 10.80 6.76
C MET A 29 5.32 11.34 5.66
N GLN A 30 6.34 12.13 6.01
CA GLN A 30 7.28 12.70 5.05
C GLN A 30 8.48 11.78 4.77
N HIS A 31 8.56 10.62 5.40
CA HIS A 31 9.69 9.73 5.22
C HIS A 31 9.73 9.14 3.80
N PRO A 32 10.92 9.01 3.16
CA PRO A 32 11.05 8.45 1.81
C PRO A 32 10.47 7.04 1.66
N LEU A 33 10.41 6.24 2.73
CA LEU A 33 9.77 4.92 2.69
C LEU A 33 8.25 5.01 2.48
N VAL A 34 7.58 5.98 3.11
CA VAL A 34 6.13 6.20 2.92
C VAL A 34 5.86 6.61 1.47
N MET A 35 6.68 7.50 0.93
CA MET A 35 6.61 7.93 -0.48
C MET A 35 6.87 6.77 -1.44
N TYR A 36 7.80 5.87 -1.10
CA TYR A 36 8.11 4.68 -1.89
C TYR A 36 6.91 3.73 -1.96
N TYR A 37 6.30 3.40 -0.82
CA TYR A 37 5.12 2.53 -0.79
C TYR A 37 3.88 3.17 -1.45
N SER A 38 3.68 4.48 -1.27
CA SER A 38 2.63 5.23 -1.95
C SER A 38 2.72 5.11 -3.48
N ARG A 39 3.93 5.24 -4.04
CA ARG A 39 4.14 5.05 -5.50
C ARG A 39 3.89 3.62 -5.96
N GLN A 40 4.13 2.61 -5.13
CA GLN A 40 3.83 1.22 -5.48
C GLN A 40 2.33 0.98 -5.53
N ILE A 41 1.59 1.47 -4.52
CA ILE A 41 0.12 1.43 -4.47
C ILE A 41 -0.48 2.10 -5.71
N ASP A 42 0.00 3.29 -6.07
CA ASP A 42 -0.48 4.05 -7.23
C ASP A 42 -0.23 3.32 -8.56
N LYS A 43 0.94 2.69 -8.72
CA LYS A 43 1.25 1.86 -9.91
C LYS A 43 0.32 0.66 -10.02
N MET A 44 0.01 0.00 -8.91
CA MET A 44 -0.90 -1.16 -8.88
C MET A 44 -2.32 -0.75 -9.24
N HIS A 45 -2.83 0.36 -8.68
CA HIS A 45 -4.14 0.90 -9.05
C HIS A 45 -4.21 1.35 -10.52
N THR A 46 -3.15 1.99 -11.02
CA THR A 46 -3.05 2.37 -12.44
C THR A 46 -3.06 1.16 -13.36
N ALA A 47 -2.38 0.07 -12.98
CA ALA A 47 -2.40 -1.17 -13.74
C ALA A 47 -3.80 -1.80 -13.76
N GLN A 48 -4.51 -1.83 -12.64
CA GLN A 48 -5.89 -2.32 -12.55
C GLN A 48 -6.85 -1.50 -13.41
N LEU A 49 -6.72 -0.17 -13.40
CA LEU A 49 -7.52 0.72 -14.24
C LEU A 49 -7.28 0.47 -15.74
N LYS A 50 -6.02 0.27 -16.16
CA LYS A 50 -5.68 -0.05 -17.56
C LYS A 50 -6.29 -1.36 -18.05
N SER A 51 -6.39 -2.37 -17.18
CA SER A 51 -7.03 -3.65 -17.51
C SER A 51 -8.56 -3.62 -17.54
N SER A 52 -9.20 -2.55 -17.04
CA SER A 52 -10.66 -2.37 -17.07
C SER A 52 -11.17 -1.57 -18.27
N CYS A 53 -10.27 -1.02 -19.10
CA CYS A 53 -10.59 -0.28 -20.31
C CYS A 53 -10.28 -1.18 -21.53
N GLY A 54 -11.14 -2.16 -21.78
CA GLY A 54 -11.08 -3.08 -22.92
C GLY A 54 -12.48 -3.48 -23.36
#